data_AF-A0A8S9LQL0-F1
#
_entry.id   AF-A0A8S9LQL0-F1
#
_cell.length_a   1.000
_cell.length_b   1.000
_cell.length_c   1.000
_cell.angle_alpha   90.00
_cell.angle_beta   90.00
_cell.angle_gamma   90.00
#
_symmetry.space_group_name_H-M   'P 1'
#
loop_
_entity.id
_entity.type
_entity.pdbx_description
1 polymer ?
#
loop_
_entity_poly.entity_id
_entity_poly.type
_entity_poly.pdbx_seq_one_letter_code
_entity_poly.pdbx_strand_id
1 'polypeptide(L)'
;MHTLHHSSNKSFSSSQPISCYNMKFPETNGLYPTESVHGLICFQESGKPVVWNPSKKEFVTLPKPRKSWNDITVFLGYDPTQGKHKVMCLPCNRSTDVCRILTLGSAQESWRTVKTNQNHRSSINTIGRCIKGVIYYLAYIFHSRLQVIMSFNIKSEKFDMIPLPLEDIDRSFLITYVGRLAFVDKKSPGRMFILEDAERHKWSSQNFLACLRHRDVITSEYLHLGGSTHAGELVYLAPYFKKLSYILFCDPVRNSFRRFEFKGIAEDESWLNADQDVPLFSPMSPLHIFPNHTDY
;
A
#
# COMPACT_ATOMS: atom_id res chain seq x y z
N MET A 1 21.09 -15.54 39.65
CA MET A 1 20.28 -14.51 40.36
C MET A 1 20.92 -13.16 40.09
N HIS A 2 20.33 -12.34 39.23
CA HIS A 2 20.36 -10.88 39.23
C HIS A 2 19.49 -10.41 38.06
N THR A 3 18.26 -10.09 38.41
CA THR A 3 17.21 -9.47 37.59
C THR A 3 17.54 -7.99 37.42
N LEU A 4 17.55 -7.49 36.19
CA LEU A 4 17.42 -6.07 35.90
C LEU A 4 16.13 -5.85 35.12
N HIS A 5 15.08 -5.55 35.87
CA HIS A 5 13.84 -4.96 35.35
C HIS A 5 14.15 -3.55 34.83
N HIS A 6 13.94 -3.31 33.53
CA HIS A 6 13.74 -1.97 33.02
C HIS A 6 12.30 -1.85 32.51
N SER A 7 11.39 -1.49 33.40
CA SER A 7 10.05 -1.00 33.07
C SER A 7 10.16 0.46 32.64
N SER A 8 10.23 0.74 31.33
CA SER A 8 10.02 2.10 30.84
C SER A 8 8.52 2.35 30.65
N ASN A 9 7.87 2.90 31.68
CA ASN A 9 6.55 3.52 31.54
C ASN A 9 6.70 4.76 30.64
N LYS A 10 6.40 4.63 29.35
CA LYS A 10 6.30 5.78 28.44
C LYS A 10 4.86 6.25 28.42
N SER A 11 4.63 7.49 28.82
CA SER A 11 3.34 8.16 28.76
C SER A 11 2.99 8.48 27.30
N PHE A 12 1.76 8.11 26.90
CA PHE A 12 1.24 8.37 25.55
C PHE A 12 0.24 9.53 25.60
N SER A 13 0.37 10.50 24.67
CA SER A 13 -0.56 11.62 24.53
C SER A 13 -1.80 11.22 23.72
N SER A 14 -2.98 11.59 24.22
CA SER A 14 -4.30 11.35 23.60
C SER A 14 -4.59 12.34 22.48
N SER A 15 -5.33 11.94 21.44
CA SER A 15 -5.78 12.79 20.32
C SER A 15 -7.31 12.70 20.10
N GLN A 16 -7.85 13.60 19.27
CA GLN A 16 -9.28 13.88 19.05
C GLN A 16 -10.08 12.72 18.40
N PRO A 17 -11.41 12.65 18.60
CA PRO A 17 -12.27 11.58 18.06
C PRO A 17 -12.38 11.61 16.53
N ILE A 18 -12.36 10.41 15.93
CA ILE A 18 -12.54 10.19 14.48
C ILE A 18 -14.01 9.78 14.22
N SER A 19 -14.61 10.33 13.18
CA SER A 19 -15.91 9.86 12.68
C SER A 19 -15.77 8.49 12.00
N CYS A 20 -16.33 7.44 12.58
CA CYS A 20 -16.46 6.12 11.94
C CYS A 20 -17.72 6.10 11.07
N TYR A 21 -17.60 5.61 9.83
CA TYR A 21 -18.72 5.42 8.92
C TYR A 21 -18.86 3.95 8.56
N ASN A 22 -20.03 3.37 8.79
CA ASN A 22 -20.34 2.01 8.37
C ASN A 22 -20.65 2.00 6.87
N MET A 23 -19.81 1.33 6.07
CA MET A 23 -20.09 1.00 4.67
C MET A 23 -19.86 -0.50 4.44
N LYS A 24 -20.75 -1.12 3.66
CA LYS A 24 -20.53 -2.49 3.19
C LYS A 24 -19.47 -2.46 2.10
N PHE A 25 -18.32 -3.07 2.36
CA PHE A 25 -17.26 -3.22 1.37
C PHE A 25 -17.63 -4.34 0.38
N PRO A 26 -17.34 -4.20 -0.92
CA PRO A 26 -17.55 -5.29 -1.87
C PRO A 26 -16.68 -6.50 -1.54
N GLU A 27 -17.16 -7.70 -1.82
CA GLU A 27 -16.38 -8.92 -1.65
C GLU A 27 -15.18 -8.89 -2.60
N THR A 28 -13.95 -8.76 -2.09
CA THR A 28 -12.75 -8.93 -2.92
C THR A 28 -12.24 -10.37 -2.83
N ASN A 29 -11.77 -10.93 -3.94
CA ASN A 29 -11.23 -12.30 -3.95
C ASN A 29 -9.80 -12.36 -3.36
N GLY A 30 -9.59 -11.80 -2.16
CA GLY A 30 -8.29 -11.78 -1.48
C GLY A 30 -7.25 -10.85 -2.12
N LEU A 31 -7.66 -9.94 -2.99
CA LEU A 31 -6.78 -8.95 -3.62
C LEU A 31 -6.82 -7.62 -2.86
N TYR A 32 -5.63 -7.09 -2.58
CA TYR A 32 -5.43 -5.90 -1.76
C TYR A 32 -5.84 -4.61 -2.49
N PRO A 33 -6.51 -3.67 -1.81
CA PRO A 33 -6.74 -2.35 -2.39
C PRO A 33 -5.42 -1.60 -2.60
N THR A 34 -5.42 -0.66 -3.53
CA THR A 34 -4.34 0.31 -3.70
C THR A 34 -4.24 1.20 -2.48
N GLU A 35 -3.14 1.93 -2.35
CA GLU A 35 -3.14 3.12 -1.50
C GLU A 35 -4.13 4.17 -2.02
N SER A 36 -4.42 5.16 -1.16
CA SER A 36 -5.17 6.33 -1.61
C SER A 36 -4.28 7.25 -2.42
N VAL A 37 -4.76 7.57 -3.62
CA VAL A 37 -4.12 8.49 -4.54
C VAL A 37 -5.08 9.66 -4.75
N HIS A 38 -4.75 10.81 -4.18
CA HIS A 38 -5.60 12.02 -4.23
C HIS A 38 -7.07 11.72 -3.85
N GLY A 39 -7.27 11.05 -2.71
CA GLY A 39 -8.60 10.76 -2.16
C GLY A 39 -9.33 9.57 -2.77
N LEU A 40 -8.81 8.95 -3.84
CA LEU A 40 -9.40 7.76 -4.45
C LEU A 40 -8.61 6.50 -4.12
N ILE A 41 -9.31 5.39 -4.01
CA ILE A 41 -8.75 4.05 -3.79
C ILE A 41 -9.27 3.14 -4.87
N CYS A 42 -8.48 2.16 -5.28
CA CYS A 42 -8.90 1.19 -6.29
C CYS A 42 -8.65 -0.24 -5.81
N PHE A 43 -9.50 -1.17 -6.21
CA PHE A 43 -9.32 -2.60 -6.01
C PHE A 43 -9.95 -3.33 -7.18
N GLN A 44 -10.04 -4.66 -7.12
CA GLN A 44 -10.69 -5.44 -8.16
C GLN A 44 -11.70 -6.42 -7.60
N GLU A 45 -12.71 -6.68 -8.39
CA GLU A 45 -13.77 -7.65 -8.13
C GLU A 45 -14.04 -8.42 -9.43
N SER A 46 -13.83 -9.74 -9.43
CA SER A 46 -14.08 -10.61 -10.59
C SER A 46 -13.45 -10.13 -11.91
N GLY A 47 -12.21 -9.62 -11.83
CA GLY A 47 -11.45 -9.12 -12.98
C GLY A 47 -11.87 -7.73 -13.46
N LYS A 48 -12.72 -7.02 -12.71
CA LYS A 48 -13.11 -5.62 -12.96
C LYS A 48 -12.51 -4.70 -11.91
N PRO A 49 -11.91 -3.57 -12.29
CA PRO A 49 -11.49 -2.56 -11.33
C PRO A 49 -12.70 -1.87 -10.70
N VAL A 50 -12.63 -1.62 -9.41
CA VAL A 50 -13.59 -0.80 -8.66
C VAL A 50 -12.85 0.38 -8.09
N VAL A 51 -13.32 1.59 -8.38
CA VAL A 51 -12.80 2.83 -7.81
C VAL A 51 -13.72 3.26 -6.68
N TRP A 52 -13.14 3.53 -5.53
CA TRP A 52 -13.83 4.02 -4.35
C TRP A 52 -13.43 5.45 -4.04
N ASN A 53 -14.44 6.30 -3.85
CA ASN A 53 -14.31 7.62 -3.26
C ASN A 53 -14.88 7.60 -1.83
N PRO A 54 -14.04 7.52 -0.79
CA PRO A 54 -14.49 7.49 0.60
C PRO A 54 -15.28 8.75 0.99
N SER A 55 -14.84 9.93 0.56
CA SER A 55 -15.47 11.21 0.89
C SER A 55 -16.89 11.31 0.34
N LYS A 56 -17.14 10.73 -0.84
CA LYS A 56 -18.47 10.67 -1.45
C LYS A 56 -19.25 9.42 -1.09
N LYS A 57 -18.62 8.43 -0.45
CA LYS A 57 -19.20 7.11 -0.18
C LYS A 57 -19.68 6.40 -1.44
N GLU A 58 -18.94 6.59 -2.54
CA GLU A 58 -19.32 6.12 -3.86
C GLU A 58 -18.33 5.10 -4.39
N PHE A 59 -18.86 4.03 -4.98
CA PHE A 59 -18.10 3.04 -5.74
C PHE A 59 -18.45 3.14 -7.22
N VAL A 60 -17.44 3.05 -8.06
CA VAL A 60 -17.58 3.03 -9.52
C VAL A 60 -16.88 1.79 -10.04
N THR A 61 -17.66 0.84 -10.56
CA THR A 61 -17.13 -0.36 -11.20
C THR A 61 -16.81 -0.07 -12.66
N LEU A 62 -15.53 -0.20 -13.02
CA LEU A 62 -15.08 0.00 -14.39
C LEU A 62 -15.34 -1.24 -15.25
N PRO A 63 -15.49 -1.07 -16.58
CA PRO A 63 -15.62 -2.21 -17.49
C PRO A 63 -14.38 -3.10 -17.41
N LYS A 64 -14.54 -4.39 -17.75
CA LYS A 64 -13.43 -5.35 -17.73
C LYS A 64 -12.33 -4.93 -18.73
N PRO A 65 -11.05 -4.78 -18.32
CA PRO A 65 -9.99 -4.29 -19.21
C PRO A 65 -9.75 -5.20 -20.42
N ARG A 66 -9.89 -6.51 -20.23
CA ARG A 66 -9.80 -7.51 -21.28
C ARG A 66 -10.58 -8.76 -20.87
N LYS A 67 -11.42 -9.29 -21.76
CA LYS A 67 -12.24 -10.49 -21.47
C LYS A 67 -11.39 -11.70 -21.03
N SER A 68 -10.21 -11.86 -21.64
CA SER A 68 -9.26 -12.96 -21.38
C SER A 68 -8.46 -12.84 -20.09
N TRP A 69 -8.64 -11.78 -19.30
CA TRP A 69 -7.95 -11.61 -18.02
C TRP A 69 -8.92 -11.99 -16.90
N ASN A 70 -8.71 -13.13 -16.24
CA ASN A 70 -9.59 -13.57 -15.16
C ASN A 70 -9.37 -12.74 -13.90
N ASP A 71 -8.12 -12.71 -13.44
CA ASP A 71 -7.67 -11.85 -12.36
C ASP A 71 -6.75 -10.75 -12.89
N ILE A 72 -6.84 -9.57 -12.28
CA ILE A 72 -6.04 -8.41 -12.65
C ILE A 72 -5.33 -7.83 -11.43
N THR A 73 -4.13 -7.31 -11.64
CA THR A 73 -3.49 -6.38 -10.70
C THR A 73 -3.89 -4.97 -11.11
N VAL A 74 -4.40 -4.20 -10.16
CA VAL A 74 -4.89 -2.84 -10.40
C VAL A 74 -3.97 -1.83 -9.73
N PHE A 75 -3.68 -0.76 -10.44
CA PHE A 75 -2.91 0.37 -9.95
C PHE A 75 -3.68 1.65 -10.20
N LEU A 76 -3.64 2.55 -9.23
CA LEU A 76 -4.21 3.87 -9.33
C LEU A 76 -3.07 4.89 -9.42
N GLY A 77 -3.17 5.83 -10.34
CA GLY A 77 -2.23 6.93 -10.49
C GLY A 77 -2.93 8.26 -10.73
N TYR A 78 -2.22 9.35 -10.49
CA TYR A 78 -2.72 10.70 -10.69
C TYR A 78 -1.75 11.50 -11.57
N ASP A 79 -2.28 12.13 -12.62
CA ASP A 79 -1.56 13.09 -13.43
C ASP A 79 -1.73 14.49 -12.82
N PRO A 80 -0.72 15.04 -12.14
CA PRO A 80 -0.84 16.36 -11.53
C PRO A 80 -0.92 17.49 -12.57
N THR A 81 -0.53 17.25 -13.82
CA THR A 81 -0.57 18.27 -14.87
C THR A 81 -1.94 18.40 -15.52
N GLN A 82 -2.67 17.30 -15.62
CA GLN A 82 -4.04 17.27 -16.15
C GLN A 82 -5.10 17.29 -15.05
N GLY A 83 -4.71 17.07 -13.79
CA GLY A 83 -5.62 16.94 -12.66
C GLY A 83 -6.50 15.68 -12.75
N LYS A 84 -6.00 14.60 -13.36
CA LYS A 84 -6.80 13.41 -13.68
C LYS A 84 -6.22 12.14 -13.09
N HIS A 85 -7.10 11.28 -12.58
CA HIS A 85 -6.75 9.92 -12.20
C HIS A 85 -6.71 9.00 -13.43
N LYS A 86 -5.77 8.06 -13.41
CA LYS A 86 -5.70 6.95 -14.37
C LYS A 86 -5.64 5.63 -13.62
N VAL A 87 -6.38 4.64 -14.11
CA VAL A 87 -6.35 3.26 -13.62
C VAL A 87 -5.55 2.43 -14.61
N MET A 88 -4.50 1.77 -14.13
CA MET A 88 -3.68 0.82 -14.91
C MET A 88 -3.95 -0.61 -14.46
N CYS A 89 -4.12 -1.52 -15.41
CA CYS A 89 -4.36 -2.94 -15.15
C CYS A 89 -3.36 -3.83 -15.90
N LEU A 90 -2.92 -4.88 -15.20
CA LEU A 90 -2.13 -5.99 -15.72
C LEU A 90 -2.87 -7.31 -15.40
N PRO A 91 -2.69 -8.38 -16.18
CA PRO A 91 -3.15 -9.70 -15.77
C PRO A 91 -2.35 -10.17 -14.55
N CYS A 92 -3.05 -10.58 -13.49
CA CYS A 92 -2.40 -11.07 -12.28
C CYS A 92 -1.74 -12.43 -12.55
N ASN A 93 -0.58 -12.68 -11.95
CA ASN A 93 0.11 -13.97 -12.01
C ASN A 93 0.42 -14.48 -13.42
N ARG A 94 0.47 -13.59 -14.41
CA ARG A 94 0.75 -13.91 -15.80
C ARG A 94 1.73 -12.90 -16.38
N SER A 95 2.77 -13.39 -17.05
CA SER A 95 3.71 -12.53 -17.76
C SER A 95 3.01 -11.82 -18.92
N THR A 96 3.23 -10.51 -19.02
CA THR A 96 2.76 -9.72 -20.16
C THR A 96 3.69 -8.54 -20.44
N ASP A 97 3.66 -8.09 -21.67
CA ASP A 97 4.23 -6.85 -22.18
C ASP A 97 3.14 -5.78 -22.43
N VAL A 98 1.88 -6.06 -22.08
CA VAL A 98 0.72 -5.23 -22.38
C VAL A 98 0.00 -4.85 -21.09
N CYS A 99 -0.20 -3.54 -20.87
CA CYS A 99 -1.11 -3.02 -19.87
C CYS A 99 -2.33 -2.35 -20.49
N ARG A 100 -3.39 -2.24 -19.70
CA ARG A 100 -4.60 -1.49 -20.04
C ARG A 100 -4.72 -0.28 -19.13
N ILE A 101 -5.02 0.87 -19.71
CA ILE A 101 -5.16 2.11 -18.95
C ILE A 101 -6.50 2.76 -19.27
N LEU A 102 -7.13 3.35 -18.27
CA LEU A 102 -8.34 4.14 -18.40
C LEU A 102 -8.17 5.44 -17.61
N THR A 103 -8.53 6.57 -18.22
CA THR A 103 -8.52 7.88 -17.58
C THR A 103 -9.93 8.20 -17.06
N LEU A 104 -10.05 8.44 -15.76
CA LEU A 104 -11.33 8.74 -15.11
C LEU A 104 -11.83 10.14 -15.50
N GLY A 105 -13.15 10.30 -15.63
CA GLY A 105 -13.80 11.56 -15.97
C GLY A 105 -13.50 12.05 -17.39
N SER A 106 -13.15 11.16 -18.31
CA SER A 106 -12.99 11.49 -19.73
C SER A 106 -14.30 11.29 -20.49
N ALA A 107 -14.54 12.08 -21.55
CA ALA A 107 -15.76 11.96 -22.36
C ALA A 107 -15.96 10.56 -22.98
N GLN A 108 -14.86 9.79 -23.10
CA GLN A 108 -14.86 8.42 -23.56
C GLN A 108 -13.98 7.55 -22.64
N GLU A 109 -14.53 7.16 -21.50
CA GLU A 109 -13.88 6.24 -20.55
C GLU A 109 -13.71 4.85 -21.16
N SER A 110 -12.62 4.66 -21.90
CA SER A 110 -12.33 3.42 -22.61
C SER A 110 -10.91 2.94 -22.34
N TRP A 111 -10.74 1.62 -22.39
CA TRP A 111 -9.46 0.96 -22.12
C TRP A 111 -8.52 1.09 -23.32
N ARG A 112 -7.48 1.90 -23.17
CA ARG A 112 -6.38 1.98 -24.13
C ARG A 112 -5.28 0.98 -23.79
N THR A 113 -4.60 0.50 -24.83
CA THR A 113 -3.48 -0.43 -24.73
C THR A 113 -2.18 0.35 -24.65
N VAL A 114 -1.34 0.04 -23.67
CA VAL A 114 0.06 0.48 -23.65
C VAL A 114 0.96 -0.75 -23.58
N LYS A 115 2.07 -0.69 -24.30
CA LYS A 115 3.07 -1.75 -24.31
C LYS A 115 4.29 -1.33 -23.52
N THR A 116 4.94 -2.30 -22.91
CA THR A 116 6.27 -2.18 -22.34
C THR A 116 7.22 -3.08 -23.12
N ASN A 117 8.50 -2.73 -23.14
CA ASN A 117 9.53 -3.59 -23.74
C ASN A 117 9.88 -4.79 -22.85
N GLN A 118 9.36 -4.83 -21.62
CA GLN A 118 9.66 -5.86 -20.63
C GLN A 118 8.47 -6.78 -20.41
N ASN A 119 8.61 -8.05 -20.78
CA ASN A 119 7.64 -9.09 -20.44
C ASN A 119 7.77 -9.44 -18.95
N HIS A 120 6.86 -8.89 -18.14
CA HIS A 120 6.93 -8.96 -16.69
C HIS A 120 5.62 -9.48 -16.09
N ARG A 121 5.72 -10.03 -14.87
CA ARG A 121 4.62 -10.63 -14.15
C ARG A 121 4.45 -9.96 -12.79
N SER A 122 3.24 -9.48 -12.51
CA SER A 122 2.80 -9.14 -11.16
C SER A 122 2.32 -10.39 -10.41
N SER A 123 2.29 -10.31 -9.09
CA SER A 123 1.72 -11.30 -8.18
C SER A 123 0.46 -10.78 -7.50
N ILE A 124 -0.28 -11.66 -6.84
CA ILE A 124 -1.46 -11.30 -6.03
C ILE A 124 -1.13 -10.30 -4.90
N ASN A 125 0.11 -10.33 -4.41
CA ASN A 125 0.60 -9.46 -3.33
C ASN A 125 1.26 -8.18 -3.87
N THR A 126 1.18 -7.93 -5.18
CA THR A 126 1.80 -6.74 -5.78
C THR A 126 0.95 -5.51 -5.48
N ILE A 127 1.52 -4.60 -4.69
CA ILE A 127 0.92 -3.31 -4.35
C ILE A 127 1.78 -2.22 -5.00
N GLY A 128 1.14 -1.31 -5.75
CA GLY A 128 1.84 -0.18 -6.35
C GLY A 128 1.85 1.06 -5.46
N ARG A 129 2.84 1.92 -5.70
CA ARG A 129 2.99 3.24 -5.07
C ARG A 129 2.92 4.33 -6.14
N CYS A 130 1.95 5.24 -6.06
CA CYS A 130 1.86 6.41 -6.92
C CYS A 130 2.55 7.60 -6.24
N ILE A 131 3.74 7.95 -6.73
CA ILE A 131 4.55 9.02 -6.17
C ILE A 131 4.84 10.03 -7.29
N LYS A 132 4.39 11.26 -7.11
CA LYS A 132 4.62 12.39 -8.05
C LYS A 132 4.28 12.05 -9.51
N GLY A 133 3.16 11.35 -9.73
CA GLY A 133 2.69 10.97 -11.05
C GLY A 133 3.40 9.77 -11.69
N VAL A 134 4.14 8.99 -10.90
CA VAL A 134 4.76 7.73 -11.33
C VAL A 134 4.26 6.60 -10.44
N ILE A 135 3.77 5.52 -11.05
CA ILE A 135 3.43 4.27 -10.34
C ILE A 135 4.69 3.40 -10.27
N TYR A 136 5.04 2.93 -9.07
CA TYR A 136 6.12 1.99 -8.83
C TYR A 136 5.55 0.68 -8.26
N TYR A 137 6.00 -0.46 -8.77
CA TYR A 137 5.57 -1.77 -8.27
C TYR A 137 6.63 -2.84 -8.49
N LEU A 138 6.63 -3.87 -7.65
CA LEU A 138 7.49 -5.03 -7.82
C LEU A 138 6.94 -5.93 -8.93
N ALA A 139 7.82 -6.42 -9.79
CA ALA A 139 7.48 -7.40 -10.81
C ALA A 139 8.60 -8.41 -10.98
N TYR A 140 8.27 -9.54 -11.61
CA TYR A 140 9.22 -10.57 -11.99
C TYR A 140 9.39 -10.61 -13.50
N ILE A 141 10.65 -10.54 -13.97
CA ILE A 141 11.00 -10.69 -15.38
C ILE A 141 11.34 -12.16 -15.64
N PHE A 142 10.50 -12.85 -16.42
CA PHE A 142 10.62 -14.31 -16.58
C PHE A 142 11.92 -14.73 -17.30
N HIS A 143 12.32 -14.00 -18.34
CA HIS A 143 13.49 -14.36 -19.15
C HIS A 143 14.81 -14.22 -18.40
N SER A 144 14.97 -13.16 -17.60
CA SER A 144 16.17 -12.94 -16.78
C SER A 144 16.09 -13.57 -15.39
N ARG A 145 14.92 -14.08 -14.99
CA ARG A 145 14.63 -14.60 -13.65
C ARG A 145 14.87 -13.59 -12.51
N LEU A 146 14.73 -12.30 -12.81
CA LEU A 146 15.00 -11.22 -11.87
C LEU A 146 13.71 -10.61 -11.34
N GLN A 147 13.70 -10.31 -10.04
CA GLN A 147 12.75 -9.35 -9.48
C GLN A 147 13.26 -7.93 -9.75
N VAL A 148 12.37 -7.03 -10.14
CA VAL A 148 12.68 -5.63 -10.46
C VAL A 148 11.60 -4.71 -9.91
N ILE A 149 11.88 -3.41 -9.85
CA ILE A 149 10.84 -2.39 -9.71
C ILE A 149 10.50 -1.88 -11.11
N MET A 150 9.25 -2.05 -11.50
CA MET A 150 8.72 -1.37 -12.68
C MET A 150 8.25 0.02 -12.27
N SER A 151 8.61 1.03 -13.06
CA SER A 151 8.02 2.36 -12.95
C SER A 151 7.14 2.63 -14.17
N PHE A 152 6.07 3.37 -13.97
CA PHE A 152 5.16 3.80 -15.03
C PHE A 152 4.79 5.27 -14.86
N ASN A 153 5.28 6.11 -15.77
CA ASN A 153 4.96 7.54 -15.75
C ASN A 153 3.54 7.75 -16.29
N ILE A 154 2.66 8.32 -15.46
CA ILE A 154 1.23 8.49 -15.80
C ILE A 154 1.02 9.45 -16.97
N LYS A 155 1.85 10.50 -17.07
CA LYS A 155 1.71 11.54 -18.07
C LYS A 155 2.23 11.07 -19.42
N SER A 156 3.47 10.58 -19.47
CA SER A 156 4.10 10.14 -20.71
C SER A 156 3.71 8.72 -21.11
N GLU A 157 3.12 7.97 -20.17
CA GLU A 157 2.66 6.60 -20.34
C GLU A 157 3.78 5.65 -20.77
N LYS A 158 4.96 5.88 -20.19
CA LYS A 158 6.18 5.13 -20.46
C LYS A 158 6.56 4.31 -19.24
N PHE A 159 7.02 3.09 -19.52
CA PHE A 159 7.59 2.20 -18.54
C PHE A 159 9.09 2.40 -18.43
N ASP A 160 9.62 2.20 -17.23
CA ASP A 160 11.03 1.99 -17.00
C ASP A 160 11.24 0.82 -16.02
N MET A 161 12.46 0.28 -16.01
CA MET A 161 12.86 -0.83 -15.17
C MET A 161 14.01 -0.41 -14.27
N ILE A 162 13.75 -0.44 -12.96
CA ILE A 162 14.71 -0.07 -11.94
C ILE A 162 15.22 -1.37 -11.28
N PRO A 163 16.52 -1.67 -11.38
CA PRO A 163 17.14 -2.78 -10.65
C PRO A 163 16.95 -2.62 -9.14
N LEU A 164 16.79 -3.74 -8.44
CA LEU A 164 16.68 -3.73 -6.99
C LEU A 164 18.04 -3.41 -6.36
N PRO A 165 18.06 -2.71 -5.20
CA PRO A 165 19.30 -2.36 -4.53
C PRO A 165 20.01 -3.55 -3.85
N LEU A 166 19.40 -4.76 -3.88
CA LEU A 166 19.88 -6.00 -3.29
C LEU A 166 19.53 -7.19 -4.22
N GLU A 167 20.27 -8.29 -4.13
CA GLU A 167 20.04 -9.50 -4.94
C GLU A 167 19.18 -10.55 -4.23
N ASP A 168 19.32 -10.69 -2.91
CA ASP A 168 18.66 -11.74 -2.12
C ASP A 168 17.42 -11.21 -1.38
N ILE A 169 16.28 -11.29 -2.06
CA ILE A 169 15.06 -10.57 -1.69
C ILE A 169 13.96 -11.57 -1.31
N ASP A 170 13.99 -12.02 -0.06
CA ASP A 170 12.82 -12.69 0.52
C ASP A 170 12.02 -11.69 1.35
N ARG A 171 10.70 -11.64 1.11
CA ARG A 171 9.71 -10.83 1.86
C ARG A 171 9.87 -9.30 1.85
N SER A 172 10.59 -8.73 0.89
CA SER A 172 10.71 -7.27 0.76
C SER A 172 9.49 -6.61 0.13
N PHE A 173 9.31 -5.31 0.35
CA PHE A 173 8.15 -4.56 -0.12
C PHE A 173 8.47 -3.07 -0.32
N LEU A 174 7.58 -2.38 -1.02
CA LEU A 174 7.69 -0.96 -1.32
C LEU A 174 6.80 -0.13 -0.41
N ILE A 175 7.34 0.98 0.08
CA ILE A 175 6.59 1.99 0.81
C ILE A 175 6.86 3.37 0.23
N THR A 176 5.97 4.30 0.52
CA THR A 176 6.25 5.73 0.39
C THR A 176 6.87 6.21 1.70
N TYR A 177 8.07 6.77 1.63
CA TYR A 177 8.79 7.37 2.75
C TYR A 177 9.14 8.82 2.43
N VAL A 178 8.53 9.76 3.15
CA VAL A 178 8.74 11.22 2.98
C VAL A 178 8.63 11.63 1.49
N GLY A 179 7.57 11.17 0.82
CA GLY A 179 7.29 11.48 -0.59
C GLY A 179 8.27 10.88 -1.60
N ARG A 180 9.11 9.92 -1.19
CA ARG A 180 10.01 9.14 -2.06
C ARG A 180 9.69 7.66 -1.98
N LEU A 181 10.08 6.92 -3.01
CA LEU A 181 9.97 5.47 -3.00
C LEU A 181 11.03 4.89 -2.07
N ALA A 182 10.63 3.99 -1.18
CA ALA A 182 11.55 3.22 -0.38
C ALA A 182 11.32 1.72 -0.54
N PHE A 183 12.42 0.99 -0.64
CA PHE A 183 12.47 -0.46 -0.65
C PHE A 183 12.92 -0.94 0.73
N VAL A 184 12.11 -1.80 1.36
CA VAL A 184 12.36 -2.30 2.72
C VAL A 184 12.71 -3.77 2.66
N ASP A 185 13.94 -4.09 3.08
CA ASP A 185 14.40 -5.46 3.28
C ASP A 185 13.92 -5.99 4.63
N LYS A 186 13.15 -7.08 4.62
CA LYS A 186 12.70 -7.76 5.85
C LYS A 186 13.78 -8.68 6.44
N LYS A 187 14.86 -8.98 5.72
CA LYS A 187 16.01 -9.69 6.28
C LYS A 187 16.73 -8.83 7.31
N SER A 188 17.27 -9.49 8.33
CA SER A 188 17.82 -8.79 9.50
C SER A 188 19.19 -8.20 9.22
N PRO A 189 19.47 -6.96 9.67
CA PRO A 189 18.57 -6.06 10.39
C PRO A 189 18.02 -4.95 9.46
N GLY A 190 16.70 -4.96 9.23
CA GLY A 190 15.86 -3.91 8.61
C GLY A 190 16.61 -2.75 7.95
N ARG A 191 16.92 -2.91 6.66
CA ARG A 191 17.52 -1.85 5.84
C ARG A 191 16.45 -1.24 4.97
N MET A 192 16.40 0.07 4.95
CA MET A 192 15.56 0.83 4.04
C MET A 192 16.44 1.50 2.99
N PHE A 193 16.12 1.26 1.72
CA PHE A 193 16.76 1.92 0.60
C PHE A 193 15.79 2.95 0.04
N ILE A 194 16.20 4.21 -0.04
CA ILE A 194 15.38 5.31 -0.53
C ILE A 194 15.87 5.66 -1.94
N LEU A 195 14.95 5.71 -2.90
CA LEU A 195 15.27 6.06 -4.28
C LEU A 195 15.49 7.57 -4.37
N GLU A 196 16.74 7.97 -4.61
CA GLU A 196 17.14 9.37 -4.75
C GLU A 196 16.96 9.86 -6.18
N ASP A 197 17.28 9.00 -7.14
CA ASP A 197 17.19 9.30 -8.57
C ASP A 197 16.74 8.04 -9.31
N ALA A 198 15.53 8.10 -9.88
CA ALA A 198 14.93 6.98 -10.61
C ALA A 198 15.61 6.74 -11.97
N GLU A 199 16.07 7.78 -12.66
CA GLU A 199 16.69 7.67 -13.99
C GLU A 199 18.12 7.11 -13.88
N ARG A 200 18.84 7.50 -12.83
CA ARG A 200 20.20 7.02 -12.56
C ARG A 200 20.25 5.78 -11.66
N HIS A 201 19.10 5.26 -11.26
CA HIS A 201 18.96 4.13 -10.33
C HIS A 201 19.77 4.34 -9.03
N LYS A 202 19.81 5.57 -8.53
CA LYS A 202 20.61 5.93 -7.35
C LYS A 202 19.79 5.72 -6.08
N TRP A 203 20.33 4.92 -5.17
CA TRP A 203 19.74 4.63 -3.86
C TRP A 203 20.61 5.22 -2.74
N SER A 204 19.96 5.70 -1.68
CA SER A 204 20.59 5.89 -0.37
C SER A 204 20.10 4.79 0.58
N SER A 205 20.95 4.35 1.50
CA SER A 205 20.58 3.34 2.50
C SER A 205 20.49 3.98 3.89
N GLN A 206 19.49 3.58 4.65
CA GLN A 206 19.29 3.97 6.04
C GLN A 206 18.98 2.74 6.88
N ASN A 207 19.65 2.63 8.04
CA ASN A 207 19.48 1.51 8.96
C ASN A 207 18.58 1.93 10.11
N PHE A 208 17.35 1.41 10.13
CA PHE A 208 16.36 1.73 11.17
C PHE A 208 16.10 0.50 12.06
N LEU A 209 17.17 0.07 12.74
CA LEU A 209 17.23 -1.19 13.50
C LEU A 209 16.06 -1.36 14.49
N ALA A 210 15.62 -0.27 15.12
CA ALA A 210 14.60 -0.30 16.17
C ALA A 210 13.15 -0.22 15.66
N CYS A 211 12.85 0.52 14.58
CA CYS A 211 11.48 0.67 14.10
C CYS A 211 11.01 -0.53 13.25
N LEU A 212 11.89 -1.13 12.44
CA LEU A 212 11.48 -2.12 11.43
C LEU A 212 11.15 -3.52 11.99
N ARG A 213 11.35 -3.74 13.29
CA ARG A 213 10.99 -4.98 14.01
C ARG A 213 10.10 -4.67 15.21
N HIS A 214 8.93 -4.09 14.98
CA HIS A 214 7.95 -3.95 16.05
C HIS A 214 7.01 -5.14 16.09
N ARG A 215 7.29 -6.08 17.01
CA ARG A 215 6.29 -7.03 17.49
C ARG A 215 5.44 -6.27 18.50
N ASP A 216 4.13 -6.31 18.32
CA ASP A 216 3.21 -5.77 19.30
C ASP A 216 3.43 -6.50 20.63
N VAL A 217 3.77 -5.76 21.68
CA VAL A 217 4.04 -6.32 23.01
C VAL A 217 2.75 -6.86 23.65
N ILE A 218 1.59 -6.35 23.24
CA ILE A 218 0.27 -6.68 23.79
C ILE A 218 -0.31 -7.90 23.06
N THR A 219 -0.22 -7.95 21.74
CA THR A 219 -0.82 -9.02 20.93
C THR A 219 0.19 -10.09 20.48
N SER A 220 1.50 -9.87 20.65
CA SER A 220 2.58 -10.69 20.12
C SER A 220 2.60 -10.82 18.58
N GLU A 221 1.82 -10.00 17.87
CA GLU A 221 1.70 -10.03 16.41
C GLU A 221 2.70 -9.09 15.71
N TYR A 222 3.03 -9.40 14.46
CA TYR A 222 3.85 -8.53 13.62
C TYR A 222 2.97 -7.44 13.01
N LEU A 223 3.30 -6.18 13.30
CA LEU A 223 2.60 -5.05 12.68
C LEU A 223 3.02 -4.87 11.22
N HIS A 224 2.07 -4.50 10.37
CA HIS A 224 2.30 -4.19 8.97
C HIS A 224 2.72 -2.72 8.81
N LEU A 225 3.88 -2.51 8.18
CA LEU A 225 4.34 -1.18 7.80
C LEU A 225 3.57 -0.72 6.55
N GLY A 226 2.71 0.29 6.71
CA GLY A 226 1.88 0.83 5.63
C GLY A 226 2.56 1.95 4.82
N GLY A 227 3.45 2.73 5.46
CA GLY A 227 4.09 3.90 4.86
C GLY A 227 4.67 4.83 5.92
N SER A 228 4.78 6.12 5.59
CA SER A 228 5.20 7.15 6.54
C SER A 228 4.28 8.37 6.53
N THR A 229 4.30 9.13 7.62
CA THR A 229 3.75 10.49 7.65
C THR A 229 4.67 11.44 6.87
N HIS A 230 4.19 12.67 6.63
CA HIS A 230 4.99 13.75 6.05
C HIS A 230 6.19 14.13 6.94
N ALA A 231 6.08 13.92 8.26
CA ALA A 231 7.15 14.13 9.23
C ALA A 231 8.18 12.99 9.26
N GLY A 232 7.97 11.93 8.47
CA GLY A 232 8.88 10.78 8.39
C GLY A 232 8.68 9.73 9.48
N GLU A 233 7.58 9.80 10.25
CA GLU A 233 7.20 8.73 11.16
C GLU A 233 6.67 7.55 10.37
N LEU A 234 7.21 6.35 10.61
CA LEU A 234 6.71 5.10 10.04
C LEU A 234 5.38 4.70 10.68
N VAL A 235 4.41 4.33 9.86
CA VAL A 235 3.05 3.99 10.28
C VAL A 235 2.84 2.49 10.22
N TYR A 236 2.52 1.90 11.37
CA TYR A 236 2.32 0.48 11.55
C TYR A 236 0.88 0.19 11.96
N LEU A 237 0.32 -0.86 11.37
CA LEU A 237 -1.05 -1.31 11.60
C LEU A 237 -1.06 -2.78 12.03
N ALA A 238 -1.97 -3.13 12.94
CA ALA A 238 -2.20 -4.52 13.28
C ALA A 238 -2.71 -5.30 12.05
N PRO A 239 -2.36 -6.57 11.90
CA PRO A 239 -2.86 -7.41 10.82
C PRO A 239 -4.35 -7.73 10.96
N TYR A 240 -4.95 -7.60 12.14
CA TYR A 240 -6.37 -7.90 12.43
C TYR A 240 -6.95 -6.84 13.36
N PHE A 241 -8.22 -6.48 13.16
CA PHE A 241 -8.85 -5.47 13.99
C PHE A 241 -9.42 -6.13 15.23
N LYS A 242 -8.81 -5.86 16.37
CA LYS A 242 -9.24 -6.31 17.70
C LYS A 242 -9.71 -5.12 18.53
N LYS A 243 -10.44 -5.38 19.62
CA LYS A 243 -10.93 -4.37 20.58
C LYS A 243 -9.83 -3.44 21.12
N LEU A 244 -8.58 -3.89 21.13
CA LEU A 244 -7.39 -3.15 21.56
C LEU A 244 -6.51 -2.67 20.39
N SER A 245 -7.07 -2.56 19.18
CA SER A 245 -6.30 -2.10 18.03
C SER A 245 -5.80 -0.68 18.23
N TYR A 246 -4.63 -0.40 17.68
CA TYR A 246 -4.05 0.93 17.65
C TYR A 246 -3.24 1.09 16.37
N ILE A 247 -3.03 2.35 15.98
CA ILE A 247 -2.03 2.70 14.97
C ILE A 247 -0.75 3.01 15.72
N LEU A 248 0.36 2.39 15.34
CA LEU A 248 1.67 2.70 15.90
C LEU A 248 2.44 3.60 14.94
N PHE A 249 2.97 4.68 15.48
CA PHE A 249 3.88 5.58 14.79
C PHE A 249 5.27 5.42 15.39
N CYS A 250 6.29 5.25 14.54
CA CYS A 250 7.69 5.23 14.94
C CYS A 250 8.42 6.39 14.26
N ASP A 251 9.04 7.28 15.04
CA ASP A 251 10.04 8.21 14.52
C ASP A 251 11.37 7.45 14.43
N PRO A 252 11.82 7.09 13.22
CA PRO A 252 13.01 6.26 13.06
C PRO A 252 14.32 7.03 13.28
N VAL A 253 14.28 8.36 13.30
CA VAL A 253 15.43 9.22 13.56
C VAL A 253 15.60 9.41 15.06
N ARG A 254 14.51 9.70 15.78
CA ARG A 254 14.53 9.89 17.23
C ARG A 254 14.41 8.59 18.03
N ASN A 255 14.13 7.48 17.34
CA ASN A 255 13.88 6.17 17.96
C ASN A 255 12.77 6.24 19.02
N SER A 256 11.68 6.94 18.70
CA SER A 256 10.54 7.14 19.60
C SER A 256 9.27 6.58 18.99
N PHE A 257 8.39 6.09 19.85
CA PHE A 257 7.13 5.46 19.45
C PHE A 257 5.97 6.20 20.09
N ARG A 258 4.87 6.36 19.34
CA ARG A 258 3.58 6.79 19.88
C ARG A 258 2.49 5.94 19.26
N ARG A 259 1.42 5.71 20.01
CA ARG A 259 0.26 4.95 19.52
C ARG A 259 -0.99 5.81 19.51
N PHE A 260 -1.86 5.54 18.57
CA PHE A 260 -3.20 6.08 18.48
C PHE A 260 -4.20 4.95 18.75
N GLU A 261 -4.93 5.03 19.85
CA GLU A 261 -5.94 4.05 20.24
C GLU A 261 -7.31 4.49 19.73
N PHE A 262 -8.08 3.55 19.17
CA PHE A 262 -9.45 3.83 18.77
C PHE A 262 -10.36 3.87 20.00
N LYS A 263 -10.82 5.08 20.40
CA LYS A 263 -11.83 5.24 21.44
C LYS A 263 -13.24 5.18 20.81
N GLY A 264 -14.11 4.30 21.31
CA GLY A 264 -15.55 4.27 20.94
C GLY A 264 -16.02 3.19 19.96
N ILE A 265 -15.14 2.32 19.44
CA ILE A 265 -15.54 1.20 18.56
C ILE A 265 -16.02 -0.02 19.39
N ALA A 266 -16.02 0.08 20.72
CA ALA A 266 -16.21 -1.02 21.65
C ALA A 266 -17.67 -1.30 22.06
N GLU A 267 -18.66 -0.59 21.52
CA GLU A 267 -20.08 -0.72 21.93
C GLU A 267 -20.98 -1.43 20.92
N ASP A 268 -20.48 -1.71 19.72
CA ASP A 268 -21.25 -2.45 18.71
C ASP A 268 -20.79 -3.92 18.69
N GLU A 269 -21.43 -4.74 19.54
CA GLU A 269 -21.15 -6.17 19.64
C GLU A 269 -21.52 -6.97 18.37
N SER A 270 -22.16 -6.33 17.38
CA SER A 270 -22.52 -6.96 16.11
C SER A 270 -21.30 -7.41 15.28
N TRP A 271 -20.14 -6.78 15.48
CA TRP A 271 -18.89 -7.09 14.75
C TRP A 271 -18.10 -8.27 15.33
N LEU A 272 -18.42 -8.71 16.55
CA LEU A 272 -17.71 -9.80 17.24
C LEU A 272 -18.16 -11.20 16.78
N ASN A 273 -19.27 -11.29 16.04
CA ASN A 273 -19.86 -12.55 15.57
C ASN A 273 -19.56 -12.88 14.10
N ALA A 274 -18.82 -12.03 13.38
CA ALA A 274 -18.22 -12.42 12.11
C ALA A 274 -16.86 -13.06 12.42
N ASP A 275 -16.61 -14.27 11.90
CA ASP A 275 -15.44 -15.12 12.14
C ASP A 275 -14.16 -14.37 12.58
N GLN A 276 -13.52 -14.85 13.65
CA GLN A 276 -12.41 -14.22 14.37
C GLN A 276 -11.08 -14.02 13.57
N ASP A 277 -11.09 -14.18 12.24
CA ASP A 277 -9.90 -14.11 11.39
C ASP A 277 -10.14 -13.23 10.16
N VAL A 278 -10.48 -11.95 10.36
CA VAL A 278 -10.61 -10.99 9.24
C VAL A 278 -9.38 -10.05 9.18
N PRO A 279 -8.43 -10.27 8.24
CA PRO A 279 -7.24 -9.43 8.10
C PRO A 279 -7.61 -7.95 7.88
N LEU A 280 -6.85 -6.99 8.43
CA LEU A 280 -6.98 -5.54 8.22
C LEU A 280 -6.86 -5.14 6.73
N PHE A 281 -6.19 -6.00 5.97
CA PHE A 281 -6.02 -5.90 4.52
C PHE A 281 -6.88 -6.93 3.76
N SER A 282 -7.75 -7.64 4.45
CA SER A 282 -8.84 -8.38 3.82
C SER A 282 -9.89 -7.38 3.35
N PRO A 283 -10.56 -7.64 2.23
CA PRO A 283 -11.81 -6.94 1.86
C PRO A 283 -12.84 -6.85 2.99
N MET A 284 -12.78 -7.76 3.94
CA MET A 284 -13.75 -7.85 5.02
C MET A 284 -13.35 -7.01 6.24
N SER A 285 -12.20 -6.33 6.22
CA SER A 285 -11.78 -5.45 7.31
C SER A 285 -12.52 -4.11 7.27
N PRO A 286 -13.11 -3.68 8.40
CA PRO A 286 -13.84 -2.42 8.47
C PRO A 286 -12.95 -1.17 8.53
N LEU A 287 -11.61 -1.31 8.55
CA LEU A 287 -10.69 -0.19 8.73
C LEU A 287 -9.54 -0.19 7.73
N HIS A 288 -9.71 0.63 6.69
CA HIS A 288 -8.62 1.05 5.82
C HIS A 288 -8.20 2.49 6.19
N ILE A 289 -6.93 2.66 6.57
CA ILE A 289 -6.38 3.98 6.89
C ILE A 289 -5.51 4.43 5.73
N PHE A 290 -5.97 5.49 5.10
CA PHE A 290 -5.28 6.12 4.00
C PHE A 290 -4.61 7.41 4.51
N PRO A 291 -3.29 7.40 4.74
CA PRO A 291 -2.58 8.55 5.34
C PRO A 291 -2.55 9.81 4.45
N ASN A 292 -3.20 9.78 3.28
CA ASN A 292 -3.23 10.87 2.30
C ASN A 292 -4.58 11.60 2.20
N HIS A 293 -5.51 11.42 3.15
CA HIS A 293 -6.66 12.31 3.22
C HIS A 293 -6.21 13.64 3.84
N THR A 294 -5.93 14.62 2.98
CA THR A 294 -6.00 16.02 3.38
C THR A 294 -7.41 16.48 3.05
N ASP A 295 -8.20 16.78 4.07
CA ASP A 295 -9.38 17.61 3.93
C ASP A 295 -8.91 18.97 3.39
N TYR A 296 -9.46 19.37 2.25
CA TYR A 296 -9.35 20.74 1.73
C TYR A 296 -10.51 21.57 2.28
#